data_AF-A0A9P0KHF9-F1
#
_entry.id   AF-A0A9P0KHF9-F1
#
_cell.length_a   1.000
_cell.length_b   1.000
_cell.length_c   1.000
_cell.angle_alpha   90.00
_cell.angle_beta   90.00
_cell.angle_gamma   90.00
#
_symmetry.space_group_name_H-M   'P 1'
#
loop_
_entity.id
_entity.type
_entity.pdbx_description
1 polymer ?
#
loop_
_entity_poly.entity_id
_entity_poly.type
_entity_poly.pdbx_seq_one_letter_code
_entity_poly.pdbx_strand_id
1 'polypeptide(L)'
;MDLNFVQADNSILPKVDALMVAFFFKNNADYYAAELKHVKTTMSGRESYGDDATGYVQLNREHGLCTLKCKMCPEHKVRSKAYNVTMVINENESEIISCQCHDCAASAGGCKHAVAFLMWVHRRSEEPPSTSVECYWKKPTLSRVGTTLKYITVQQMSKKEVPHRPSTSALYTDFILQAKKETSTL
;
A
#
# COMPACT_ATOMS: atom_id res chain seq x y z
N MET A 1 5.44 -0.58 -13.47
CA MET A 1 4.12 0.06 -13.27
C MET A 1 3.36 -0.17 -14.54
N ASP A 2 2.11 -0.59 -14.42
CA ASP A 2 1.28 -0.87 -15.60
C ASP A 2 0.80 0.44 -16.24
N LEU A 3 0.46 0.43 -17.53
CA LEU A 3 -0.10 1.60 -18.21
C LEU A 3 -1.42 2.02 -17.54
N ASN A 4 -1.58 3.33 -17.30
CA ASN A 4 -2.71 3.96 -16.59
C ASN A 4 -2.78 3.69 -15.08
N PHE A 5 -1.79 3.03 -14.48
CA PHE A 5 -1.74 2.84 -13.03
C PHE A 5 -0.85 3.89 -12.35
N VAL A 6 -1.30 4.38 -11.20
CA VAL A 6 -0.57 5.30 -10.33
C VAL A 6 -0.08 4.59 -9.06
N GLN A 7 0.99 5.11 -8.45
CA GLN A 7 1.50 4.61 -7.17
C GLN A 7 0.50 4.88 -6.07
N ALA A 8 0.13 3.84 -5.31
CA ALA A 8 -0.76 4.01 -4.17
C ALA A 8 -0.07 4.74 -3.01
N ASP A 9 -0.79 5.69 -2.44
CA ASP A 9 -0.52 6.37 -1.17
C ASP A 9 -1.82 6.41 -0.34
N ASN A 10 -1.73 6.84 0.92
CA ASN A 10 -2.90 6.84 1.83
C ASN A 10 -4.00 7.80 1.37
N SER A 11 -3.68 8.81 0.57
CA SER A 11 -4.65 9.81 0.11
C SER A 11 -5.48 9.33 -1.07
N ILE A 12 -4.93 8.40 -1.86
CA ILE A 12 -5.59 7.92 -3.09
C ILE A 12 -6.24 6.54 -2.94
N LEU A 13 -6.05 5.84 -1.83
CA LEU A 13 -6.70 4.55 -1.60
C LEU A 13 -8.24 4.67 -1.61
N PRO A 14 -8.95 3.68 -2.19
CA PRO A 14 -10.41 3.64 -2.08
C PRO A 14 -10.83 3.37 -0.64
N LYS A 15 -11.97 3.93 -0.24
CA LYS A 15 -12.56 3.64 1.06
C LYS A 15 -13.13 2.23 1.06
N VAL A 16 -12.75 1.42 2.04
CA VAL A 16 -13.24 0.06 2.22
C VAL A 16 -13.73 -0.12 3.65
N ASP A 17 -15.05 -0.12 3.81
CA ASP A 17 -15.71 -0.30 5.11
C ASP A 17 -15.84 -1.80 5.48
N ALA A 18 -15.93 -2.09 6.78
CA ALA A 18 -16.15 -3.42 7.33
C ALA A 18 -17.41 -4.09 6.75
N LEU A 19 -18.46 -3.32 6.43
CA LEU A 19 -19.65 -3.82 5.76
C LEU A 19 -19.34 -4.32 4.34
N MET A 20 -18.51 -3.60 3.58
CA MET A 20 -18.11 -4.01 2.24
C MET A 20 -17.36 -5.34 2.27
N VAL A 21 -16.44 -5.48 3.24
CA VAL A 21 -15.69 -6.72 3.49
C VAL A 21 -16.64 -7.86 3.88
N ALA A 22 -17.62 -7.61 4.75
CA ALA A 22 -18.60 -8.60 5.16
C ALA A 22 -19.50 -9.05 3.99
N PHE A 23 -19.98 -8.12 3.17
CA PHE A 23 -20.76 -8.43 1.97
C PHE A 23 -19.95 -9.23 0.95
N PHE A 24 -18.69 -8.86 0.75
CA PHE A 24 -17.78 -9.61 -0.11
C PHE A 24 -17.66 -11.07 0.35
N PHE A 25 -17.36 -11.32 1.63
CA PHE A 25 -17.24 -12.70 2.13
C PHE A 25 -18.56 -13.47 2.10
N LYS A 26 -19.70 -12.79 2.29
CA LYS A 26 -21.03 -13.41 2.19
C LYS A 26 -21.37 -13.84 0.76
N ASN A 27 -21.06 -13.00 -0.23
CA ASN A 27 -21.47 -13.20 -1.62
C ASN A 27 -20.50 -14.06 -2.43
N ASN A 28 -19.29 -14.31 -1.92
CA ASN A 28 -18.28 -15.11 -2.62
C ASN A 28 -18.23 -16.54 -2.05
N ALA A 29 -18.68 -17.51 -2.86
CA ALA A 29 -18.70 -18.93 -2.50
C ALA A 29 -17.30 -19.47 -2.10
N ASP A 30 -16.24 -18.94 -2.73
CA ASP A 30 -14.84 -19.29 -2.48
C ASP A 30 -14.40 -19.03 -1.04
N TYR A 31 -15.08 -18.11 -0.33
CA TYR A 31 -14.78 -17.77 1.08
C TYR A 31 -15.87 -18.22 2.05
N TYR A 32 -17.01 -18.69 1.53
CA TYR A 32 -18.16 -19.15 2.32
C TYR A 32 -17.96 -20.57 2.89
N ALA A 33 -17.04 -21.36 2.30
CA ALA A 33 -16.74 -22.73 2.73
C ALA A 33 -16.25 -22.79 4.19
N ALA A 34 -16.75 -23.78 4.95
CA ALA A 34 -16.51 -23.93 6.39
C ALA A 34 -15.02 -24.02 6.79
N GLU A 35 -14.13 -24.43 5.89
CA GLU A 35 -12.69 -24.55 6.16
C GLU A 35 -11.93 -23.21 6.23
N LEU A 36 -12.51 -22.15 5.67
CA LEU A 36 -11.95 -20.79 5.71
C LEU A 36 -12.50 -19.98 6.88
N LYS A 37 -13.59 -20.44 7.52
CA LYS A 37 -14.43 -19.63 8.40
C LYS A 37 -13.75 -19.03 9.61
N HIS A 38 -12.63 -19.56 10.11
CA HIS A 38 -12.04 -19.00 11.34
C HIS A 38 -10.51 -18.98 11.41
N VAL A 39 -9.78 -19.95 10.84
CA VAL A 39 -8.31 -20.00 11.05
C VAL A 39 -7.55 -19.31 9.93
N LYS A 40 -7.83 -19.63 8.66
CA LYS A 40 -7.07 -19.09 7.52
C LYS A 40 -7.33 -17.60 7.30
N THR A 41 -8.59 -17.15 7.42
CA THR A 41 -8.95 -15.73 7.29
C THR A 41 -8.37 -14.90 8.43
N THR A 42 -8.50 -15.36 9.67
CA THR A 42 -7.94 -14.66 10.85
C THR A 42 -6.42 -14.61 10.84
N MET A 43 -5.74 -15.69 10.43
CA MET A 43 -4.27 -15.71 10.32
C MET A 43 -3.77 -14.79 9.20
N SER A 44 -4.44 -14.80 8.04
CA SER A 44 -4.02 -14.02 6.87
C SER A 44 -4.39 -12.55 6.97
N GLY A 45 -5.44 -12.23 7.72
CA GLY A 45 -5.88 -10.86 7.99
C GLY A 45 -5.02 -10.12 9.02
N ARG A 46 -4.08 -10.80 9.69
CA ARG A 46 -3.19 -10.17 10.68
C ARG A 46 -2.40 -9.03 10.06
N GLU A 47 -2.36 -7.91 10.78
CA GLU A 47 -1.60 -6.72 10.40
C GLU A 47 -0.12 -7.05 10.15
N SER A 48 0.50 -7.77 11.08
CA SER A 48 1.92 -8.15 10.99
C SER A 48 2.27 -8.93 9.71
N TYR A 49 1.36 -9.76 9.19
CA TYR A 49 1.59 -10.46 7.94
C TYR A 49 1.23 -9.60 6.72
N GLY A 50 0.04 -9.00 6.72
CA GLY A 50 -0.44 -8.21 5.58
C GLY A 50 0.49 -7.05 5.25
N ASP A 51 0.95 -6.33 6.25
CA ASP A 51 1.79 -5.13 6.07
C ASP A 51 3.21 -5.47 5.61
N ASP A 52 3.77 -6.58 6.11
CA ASP A 52 5.10 -7.02 5.71
C ASP A 52 5.11 -7.71 4.34
N ALA A 53 4.05 -8.43 3.99
CA ALA A 53 3.95 -9.18 2.74
C ALA A 53 3.51 -8.32 1.55
N THR A 54 2.78 -7.22 1.79
CA THR A 54 2.25 -6.36 0.73
C THR A 54 3.27 -5.32 0.28
N GLY A 55 3.35 -5.08 -1.03
CA GLY A 55 4.15 -3.98 -1.58
C GLY A 55 3.89 -3.78 -3.07
N TYR A 56 4.55 -2.78 -3.63
CA TYR A 56 4.33 -2.31 -5.01
C TYR A 56 2.85 -2.15 -5.33
N VAL A 57 2.11 -1.49 -4.43
CA VAL A 57 0.68 -1.25 -4.61
C VAL A 57 0.47 -0.12 -5.60
N GLN A 58 -0.33 -0.39 -6.63
CA GLN A 58 -0.72 0.57 -7.66
C GLN A 58 -2.23 0.51 -7.84
N LEU A 59 -2.82 1.63 -8.26
CA LEU A 59 -4.25 1.71 -8.52
C LEU A 59 -4.54 2.44 -9.84
N ASN A 60 -5.69 2.14 -10.41
CA ASN A 60 -6.25 2.86 -11.55
C ASN A 60 -7.74 3.07 -11.30
N ARG A 61 -8.26 4.24 -11.66
CA ARG A 61 -9.67 4.59 -11.54
C ARG A 61 -10.24 4.84 -12.92
N GLU A 62 -11.18 3.99 -13.32
CA GLU A 62 -11.87 4.10 -14.61
C GLU A 62 -13.38 3.92 -14.38
N HIS A 63 -14.18 4.89 -14.84
CA HIS A 63 -15.65 4.80 -14.81
C HIS A 63 -16.30 4.46 -13.45
N GLY A 64 -15.71 4.93 -12.33
CA GLY A 64 -16.19 4.64 -10.98
C GLY A 64 -15.73 3.29 -10.40
N LEU A 65 -14.93 2.54 -11.16
CA LEU A 65 -14.25 1.32 -10.72
C LEU A 65 -12.81 1.64 -10.35
N CYS A 66 -12.42 1.28 -9.14
CA CYS A 66 -11.04 1.35 -8.66
C CYS A 66 -10.41 -0.04 -8.74
N THR A 67 -9.42 -0.19 -9.62
CA THR A 67 -8.63 -1.40 -9.75
C THR A 67 -7.31 -1.24 -9.02
N LEU A 68 -7.14 -1.99 -7.95
CA LEU A 68 -5.92 -2.09 -7.16
C LEU A 68 -5.12 -3.32 -7.58
N LYS A 69 -3.81 -3.18 -7.67
CA LYS A 69 -2.87 -4.29 -7.89
C LYS A 69 -1.74 -4.21 -6.87
N CYS A 70 -1.30 -5.35 -6.37
CA CYS A 70 -0.13 -5.42 -5.51
C CYS A 70 0.72 -6.65 -5.78
N LYS A 71 1.94 -6.64 -5.22
CA LYS A 71 2.83 -7.80 -5.18
C LYS A 71 2.93 -8.31 -3.75
N MET A 72 2.47 -9.54 -3.55
CA MET A 72 2.50 -10.24 -2.28
C MET A 72 3.74 -11.11 -2.17
N CYS A 73 4.54 -10.90 -1.13
CA CYS A 73 5.71 -11.73 -0.86
C CYS A 73 5.31 -13.09 -0.26
N PRO A 74 5.82 -14.22 -0.80
CA PRO A 74 5.61 -15.54 -0.24
C PRO A 74 6.26 -15.68 1.16
N GLU A 75 5.51 -16.22 2.12
CA GLU A 75 5.97 -16.39 3.49
C GLU A 75 7.06 -17.47 3.65
N HIS A 76 6.80 -18.69 3.17
CA HIS A 76 7.72 -19.83 3.38
C HIS A 76 8.89 -19.88 2.39
N LYS A 77 8.93 -18.95 1.43
CA LYS A 77 9.97 -18.85 0.41
C LYS A 77 10.17 -17.40 -0.02
N VAL A 78 10.52 -16.50 0.91
CA VAL A 78 10.62 -15.04 0.68
C VAL A 78 11.49 -14.59 -0.50
N ARG A 79 12.33 -15.48 -1.06
CA ARG A 79 13.15 -15.26 -2.26
C ARG A 79 12.48 -15.67 -3.58
N SER A 80 11.37 -16.39 -3.52
CA SER A 80 10.60 -16.80 -4.69
C SER A 80 9.85 -15.62 -5.31
N LYS A 81 9.34 -15.83 -6.53
CA LYS A 81 8.53 -14.86 -7.27
C LYS A 81 7.37 -14.38 -6.37
N ALA A 82 7.18 -13.07 -6.31
CA ALA A 82 6.01 -12.49 -5.63
C ALA A 82 4.73 -12.85 -6.38
N TYR A 83 3.64 -13.03 -5.63
CA TYR A 83 2.32 -13.29 -6.19
C TYR A 83 1.66 -11.97 -6.57
N ASN A 84 1.07 -11.88 -7.77
CA ASN A 84 0.27 -10.72 -8.13
C ASN A 84 -1.16 -10.90 -7.62
N VAL A 85 -1.69 -9.87 -6.96
CA VAL A 85 -3.08 -9.82 -6.52
C VAL A 85 -3.74 -8.58 -7.11
N THR A 86 -4.94 -8.76 -7.65
CA THR A 86 -5.78 -7.69 -8.20
C THR A 86 -7.08 -7.64 -7.41
N MET A 87 -7.47 -6.44 -6.99
CA MET A 87 -8.76 -6.17 -6.37
C MET A 87 -9.50 -5.08 -7.14
N VAL A 88 -10.79 -5.27 -7.36
CA VAL A 88 -11.65 -4.32 -8.07
C VAL A 88 -12.78 -3.90 -7.15
N ILE A 89 -12.92 -2.60 -6.95
CA ILE A 89 -13.91 -1.98 -6.07
C ILE A 89 -14.78 -1.04 -6.90
N ASN A 90 -16.10 -1.14 -6.74
CA ASN A 90 -17.03 -0.12 -7.19
C ASN A 90 -17.11 0.98 -6.14
N GLU A 91 -16.51 2.14 -6.40
CA GLU A 91 -16.52 3.26 -5.46
C GLU A 91 -17.92 3.89 -5.35
N ASN A 92 -18.74 3.82 -6.41
CA ASN A 92 -20.08 4.41 -6.42
C ASN A 92 -21.07 3.61 -5.57
N GLU A 93 -21.05 2.28 -5.71
CA GLU A 93 -21.92 1.37 -4.95
C GLU A 93 -21.32 0.97 -3.60
N SER A 94 -20.07 1.36 -3.34
CA SER A 94 -19.30 0.91 -2.17
C SER A 94 -19.33 -0.62 -2.05
N GLU A 95 -18.99 -1.31 -3.14
CA GLU A 95 -18.97 -2.78 -3.20
C GLU A 95 -17.62 -3.29 -3.72
N ILE A 96 -17.13 -4.37 -3.12
CA ILE A 96 -15.93 -5.06 -3.59
C ILE A 96 -16.38 -6.10 -4.61
N ILE A 97 -16.09 -5.88 -5.89
CA ILE A 97 -16.51 -6.76 -6.98
C ILE A 97 -15.68 -8.05 -6.97
N SER A 98 -14.36 -7.93 -6.83
CA SER A 98 -13.47 -9.10 -6.86
C SER A 98 -12.14 -8.85 -6.17
N CYS A 99 -11.55 -9.92 -5.62
CA CYS A 99 -10.18 -9.95 -5.13
C CYS A 99 -9.54 -11.28 -5.52
N GLN A 100 -8.60 -11.26 -6.46
CA GLN A 100 -8.04 -12.45 -7.12
C GLN A 100 -6.51 -12.47 -7.04
N CYS A 101 -5.96 -13.63 -6.72
CA CYS A 101 -4.52 -13.89 -6.77
C CYS A 101 -4.19 -14.73 -8.01
N HIS A 102 -3.25 -14.28 -8.83
CA HIS A 102 -3.02 -14.87 -10.16
C HIS A 102 -1.96 -15.98 -10.19
N ASP A 103 -1.04 -15.98 -9.24
CA ASP A 103 0.15 -16.85 -9.26
C ASP A 103 0.09 -17.95 -8.18
N CYS A 104 -1.05 -18.16 -7.51
CA CYS A 104 -1.18 -19.07 -6.38
C CYS A 104 -2.01 -20.32 -6.72
N ALA A 105 -1.55 -21.51 -6.32
CA ALA A 105 -2.28 -22.77 -6.53
C ALA A 105 -3.68 -22.80 -5.87
N ALA A 106 -3.90 -21.99 -4.82
CA ALA A 106 -5.18 -21.88 -4.12
C ALA A 106 -6.01 -20.67 -4.57
N SER A 107 -5.71 -20.08 -5.74
CA SER A 107 -6.40 -18.89 -6.25
C SER A 107 -7.91 -19.09 -6.42
N ALA A 108 -8.34 -20.30 -6.77
CA ALA A 108 -9.74 -20.67 -7.01
C ALA A 108 -10.55 -21.00 -5.73
N GLY A 109 -9.97 -20.87 -4.53
CA GLY A 109 -10.60 -21.28 -3.27
C GLY A 109 -10.24 -20.40 -2.08
N GLY A 110 -10.18 -19.08 -2.30
CA GLY A 110 -9.90 -18.12 -1.23
C GLY A 110 -8.48 -18.24 -0.66
N CYS A 111 -7.48 -17.85 -1.45
CA CYS A 111 -6.09 -17.91 -1.01
C CYS A 111 -5.76 -16.87 0.07
N LYS A 112 -4.74 -17.17 0.89
CA LYS A 112 -4.26 -16.25 1.94
C LYS A 112 -3.83 -14.88 1.42
N HIS A 113 -3.33 -14.81 0.18
CA HIS A 113 -2.82 -13.57 -0.40
C HIS A 113 -3.96 -12.59 -0.72
N ALA A 114 -5.08 -13.08 -1.25
CA ALA A 114 -6.25 -12.28 -1.56
C ALA A 114 -6.89 -11.73 -0.26
N VAL A 115 -7.04 -12.60 0.76
CA VAL A 115 -7.54 -12.18 2.08
C VAL A 115 -6.62 -11.16 2.74
N ALA A 116 -5.31 -11.40 2.73
CA ALA A 116 -4.34 -10.49 3.32
C ALA A 116 -4.39 -9.11 2.65
N PHE A 117 -4.49 -9.06 1.32
CA PHE A 117 -4.58 -7.80 0.59
C PHE A 117 -5.91 -7.07 0.84
N LEU A 118 -7.03 -7.79 0.85
CA LEU A 118 -8.35 -7.25 1.17
C LEU A 118 -8.36 -6.57 2.55
N MET A 119 -7.89 -7.31 3.58
CA MET A 119 -7.83 -6.80 4.94
C MET A 119 -6.81 -5.66 5.10
N TRP A 120 -5.72 -5.70 4.33
CA TRP A 120 -4.74 -4.61 4.29
C TRP A 120 -5.38 -3.33 3.76
N VAL A 121 -6.09 -3.37 2.63
CA VAL A 121 -6.75 -2.17 2.07
C VAL A 121 -7.81 -1.63 3.03
N HIS A 122 -8.63 -2.49 3.64
CA HIS A 122 -9.60 -2.10 4.65
C HIS A 122 -8.96 -1.28 5.78
N ARG A 123 -7.91 -1.82 6.43
CA ARG A 123 -7.19 -1.11 7.50
C ARG A 123 -6.61 0.22 7.04
N ARG A 124 -5.91 0.23 5.89
CA ARG A 124 -5.26 1.45 5.37
C ARG A 124 -6.25 2.52 4.93
N SER A 125 -7.48 2.13 4.59
CA SER A 125 -8.54 3.07 4.26
C SER A 125 -9.25 3.67 5.48
N GLU A 126 -9.15 3.03 6.65
CA GLU A 126 -9.72 3.51 7.92
C GLU A 126 -8.73 4.32 8.76
N GLU A 127 -7.42 4.12 8.57
CA GLU A 127 -6.39 4.93 9.19
C GLU A 127 -6.55 6.41 8.78
N PRO A 128 -6.69 7.35 9.73
CA PRO A 128 -6.77 8.77 9.40
C PRO A 128 -5.48 9.18 8.67
N PRO A 129 -5.56 10.07 7.67
CA PRO A 129 -4.37 10.54 6.97
C PRO A 129 -3.43 11.18 7.98
N SER A 130 -2.34 10.48 8.30
CA SER A 130 -1.28 11.03 9.14
C SER A 130 -0.72 12.28 8.46
N THR A 131 -0.13 13.21 9.23
CA THR A 131 0.55 14.39 8.65
C THR A 131 1.69 14.03 7.68
N SER A 132 2.08 12.74 7.63
CA SER A 132 2.97 12.17 6.62
C SER A 132 2.21 11.39 5.54
N VAL A 133 2.51 11.67 4.26
CA VAL A 133 2.08 10.84 3.14
C VAL A 133 2.88 9.53 3.15
N GLU A 134 2.22 8.37 3.34
CA GLU A 134 2.91 7.08 3.17
C GLU A 134 2.84 6.60 1.71
N CYS A 135 3.97 6.07 1.23
CA CYS A 135 4.07 5.46 -0.09
C CYS A 135 3.96 3.93 0.03
N TYR A 136 3.05 3.33 -0.76
CA TYR A 136 2.85 1.88 -0.84
C TYR A 136 3.51 1.24 -2.06
N TRP A 137 4.10 2.04 -2.96
CA TRP A 137 4.96 1.58 -4.04
C TRP A 137 6.38 1.27 -3.56
N LYS A 138 6.48 0.44 -2.53
CA LYS A 138 7.74 0.01 -1.91
C LYS A 138 7.89 -1.50 -1.93
N LYS A 139 9.13 -1.97 -1.79
CA LYS A 139 9.41 -3.41 -1.69
C LYS A 139 8.82 -3.95 -0.38
N PRO A 140 8.11 -5.11 -0.39
CA PRO A 140 7.55 -5.70 0.83
C PRO A 140 8.63 -5.95 1.88
N THR A 141 8.33 -5.64 3.16
CA THR A 141 9.27 -5.82 4.28
C THR A 141 9.72 -7.28 4.42
N LEU A 142 8.79 -8.23 4.23
CA LEU A 142 9.03 -9.66 4.36
C LEU A 142 10.11 -10.16 3.39
N SER A 143 10.27 -9.51 2.24
CA SER A 143 11.32 -9.83 1.26
C SER A 143 12.75 -9.60 1.79
N ARG A 144 12.91 -8.87 2.90
CA ARG A 144 14.20 -8.62 3.57
C ARG A 144 14.60 -9.75 4.50
N VAL A 145 13.68 -10.63 4.88
CA VAL A 145 14.01 -11.77 5.74
C VAL A 145 15.07 -12.64 5.04
N GLY A 146 16.16 -12.93 5.74
CA GLY A 146 17.30 -13.68 5.20
C GLY A 146 18.27 -12.86 4.32
N THR A 147 18.22 -11.53 4.30
CA THR A 147 19.36 -10.72 3.85
C THR A 147 20.33 -10.50 5.01
N THR A 148 21.51 -11.11 4.97
CA THR A 148 22.60 -10.80 5.92
C THR A 148 23.26 -9.49 5.50
N LEU A 149 22.85 -8.36 6.09
CA LEU A 149 23.62 -7.13 5.99
C LEU A 149 24.85 -7.27 6.89
N LYS A 150 25.93 -7.86 6.36
CA LYS A 150 27.18 -8.06 7.12
C LYS A 150 27.88 -6.73 7.44
N TYR A 151 27.66 -5.71 6.63
CA TYR A 151 28.15 -4.35 6.82
C TYR A 151 27.27 -3.40 6.01
N ILE A 152 27.08 -2.18 6.53
CA ILE A 152 26.48 -1.06 5.78
C ILE A 152 27.63 -0.15 5.42
N THR A 153 27.82 0.13 4.13
CA THR A 153 28.86 1.07 3.69
C THR A 153 28.39 2.51 3.92
N VAL A 154 29.32 3.41 4.24
CA VAL A 154 29.03 4.85 4.46
C VAL A 154 28.29 5.47 3.26
N GLN A 155 28.58 5.00 2.05
CA GLN A 155 27.90 5.41 0.82
C GLN A 155 26.40 5.06 0.82
N GLN A 156 26.00 3.93 1.41
CA GLN A 156 24.59 3.53 1.51
C GLN A 156 23.80 4.31 2.56
N MET A 157 24.48 4.85 3.59
CA MET A 157 23.86 5.77 4.56
C MET A 157 23.54 7.14 3.95
N SER A 158 24.30 7.56 2.94
CA SER A 158 24.21 8.90 2.34
C SER A 158 23.10 9.08 1.29
N LYS A 159 22.49 8.00 0.79
CA LYS A 159 21.44 8.04 -0.26
C LYS A 159 20.04 8.35 0.29
N LYS A 160 19.90 9.34 1.18
CA LYS A 160 18.64 10.08 1.23
C LYS A 160 18.75 11.16 0.17
N GLU A 161 17.98 11.03 -0.90
CA GLU A 161 17.67 12.19 -1.74
C GLU A 161 17.01 13.21 -0.81
N VAL A 162 17.79 14.19 -0.37
CA VAL A 162 17.24 15.39 0.24
C VAL A 162 16.36 16.00 -0.85
N PRO A 163 15.07 16.30 -0.58
CA PRO A 163 14.22 16.98 -1.56
C PRO A 163 15.01 18.15 -2.13
N HIS A 164 15.11 18.24 -3.45
CA HIS A 164 15.77 19.37 -4.10
C HIS A 164 15.03 20.63 -3.68
N ARG A 165 15.53 21.29 -2.64
CA ARG A 165 15.05 22.59 -2.20
C ARG A 165 15.49 23.54 -3.31
N PRO A 166 14.57 24.18 -4.04
CA PRO A 166 14.98 25.18 -5.01
C PRO A 166 15.80 26.22 -4.26
N SER A 167 17.04 26.45 -4.68
CA SER A 167 17.92 27.45 -4.08
C SER A 167 17.50 28.84 -4.52
N THR A 168 16.22 29.18 -4.37
CA THR A 168 15.76 30.53 -4.65
C THR A 168 16.18 31.40 -3.47
N SER A 169 17.36 32.00 -3.61
CA SER A 169 17.88 33.03 -2.69
C SER A 169 16.93 34.22 -2.54
N ALA A 170 15.91 34.35 -3.41
CA ALA A 170 14.87 35.36 -3.38
C ALA A 170 14.22 35.55 -2.00
N LEU A 171 13.86 34.45 -1.32
CA LEU A 171 13.23 34.56 0.00
C LEU A 171 14.20 35.13 1.06
N TYR A 172 15.49 34.79 0.96
CA TYR A 172 16.50 35.34 1.86
C TYR A 172 16.79 36.81 1.56
N THR A 173 16.79 37.21 0.28
CA THR A 173 16.99 38.61 -0.09
C THR A 173 15.81 39.48 0.33
N ASP A 174 14.58 39.01 0.18
CA ASP A 174 13.38 39.74 0.61
C ASP A 174 13.36 39.92 2.12
N PHE A 175 13.74 38.88 2.87
CA PHE A 175 13.85 38.95 4.32
C PHE A 175 14.91 39.95 4.79
N ILE A 176 16.08 39.96 4.15
CA ILE A 176 17.17 40.91 4.46
C ILE A 176 16.76 42.34 4.10
N LEU A 177 16.05 42.54 2.99
CA LEU A 177 15.54 43.87 2.58
C LEU A 177 14.51 44.41 3.56
N GLN A 178 13.60 43.55 4.03
CA GLN A 178 12.59 43.93 5.01
C GLN A 178 13.21 44.27 6.37
N ALA A 179 14.15 43.46 6.85
CA ALA A 179 14.89 43.73 8.10
C ALA A 179 15.68 45.05 8.03
N LYS A 180 16.29 45.36 6.87
CA LYS A 180 16.97 46.65 6.66
C LYS A 180 16.00 47.82 6.65
N LYS A 181 14.81 47.69 6.05
CA LYS A 181 13.77 48.74 6.08
C LYS A 181 13.35 49.07 7.51
N GLU A 182 13.11 48.07 8.34
CA GLU A 182 12.68 48.27 9.73
C GLU A 182 13.76 48.93 10.59
N THR A 183 15.03 48.62 10.33
CA THR A 183 16.19 49.22 11.02
C THR A 183 16.46 50.67 10.58
N SER A 184 15.91 51.12 9.45
CA SER A 184 16.11 52.47 8.89
C SER A 184 15.07 53.50 9.37
N THR A 185 14.09 53.06 10.16
CA THR A 185 12.96 53.88 10.67
C THR A 185 13.04 54.14 12.19
N LEU A 186 14.19 53.87 12.80
CA LEU A 186 14.60 54.30 14.15
C LEU A 186 15.78 55.25 14.02
#